data_AF-A0A166TSC4-F1
#
_entry.id   AF-A0A166TSC4-F1
#
_cell.length_a   1.000
_cell.length_b   1.000
_cell.length_c   1.000
_cell.angle_alpha   90.00
_cell.angle_beta   90.00
_cell.angle_gamma   90.00
#
_symmetry.space_group_name_H-M   'P 1'
#
loop_
_entity.id
_entity.type
_entity.pdbx_description
1 polymer ?
#
loop_
_entity_poly.entity_id
_entity_poly.type
_entity_poly.pdbx_seq_one_letter_code
_entity_poly.pdbx_strand_id
1 'polypeptide(L)'
;IAQRRASQHLPPGPPAHWLTGSPLPGPYAHLKWAEWTDLYGPVISVRKGSQITVIIGRVKEAVDIMEKEGASLADRPKNIAAGEVLSGGMRTLLVPAGTRFRKLRKALHARLSQKESVNYEPIQMENARNLVEDILKNPAGHQEHAKR
;
A
#
# COMPACT_ATOMS: atom_id res chain seq x y z
N ILE A 1 -11.24 -13.60 35.15
CA ILE A 1 -10.34 -12.49 34.74
C ILE A 1 -9.29 -13.09 33.79
N ALA A 2 -9.54 -13.05 32.48
CA ALA A 2 -8.70 -13.72 31.49
C ALA A 2 -7.39 -12.92 31.26
N GLN A 3 -6.27 -13.57 31.54
CA GLN A 3 -4.93 -13.01 31.39
C GLN A 3 -4.64 -12.62 29.94
N ARG A 4 -4.46 -11.31 29.68
CA ARG A 4 -3.92 -10.75 28.43
C ARG A 4 -2.48 -11.22 28.21
N ARG A 5 -2.28 -12.39 27.58
CA ARG A 5 -0.95 -12.89 27.19
C ARG A 5 -0.46 -12.36 25.82
N ALA A 6 -1.26 -11.59 25.10
CA ALA A 6 -0.90 -11.09 23.76
C ALA A 6 -0.03 -9.82 23.75
N SER A 7 0.21 -9.16 24.89
CA SER A 7 0.90 -7.87 24.95
C SER A 7 2.42 -7.96 25.18
N GLN A 8 3.00 -9.15 25.38
CA GLN A 8 4.44 -9.25 25.69
C GLN A 8 5.37 -9.26 24.47
N HIS A 9 4.84 -9.37 23.24
CA HIS A 9 5.67 -9.52 22.03
C HIS A 9 5.33 -8.57 20.88
N LEU A 10 4.41 -7.61 21.09
CA LEU A 10 4.07 -6.66 20.04
C LEU A 10 4.88 -5.37 20.20
N PRO A 11 5.29 -4.74 19.08
CA PRO A 11 5.88 -3.41 19.11
C PRO A 11 4.93 -2.42 19.83
N PRO A 12 5.48 -1.37 20.47
CA PRO A 12 4.68 -0.35 21.14
C PRO A 12 3.73 0.36 20.15
N GLY A 13 2.71 1.06 20.65
CA GLY A 13 1.78 1.76 19.76
C GLY A 13 0.64 2.44 20.51
N PRO A 14 -0.22 3.16 19.79
CA PRO A 14 -1.32 3.90 20.39
C PRO A 14 -2.26 2.96 21.16
N PRO A 15 -2.68 3.35 22.39
CA PRO A 15 -3.55 2.54 23.22
C PRO A 15 -4.78 2.08 22.46
N ALA A 16 -5.02 0.78 22.45
CA ALA A 16 -6.13 0.18 21.75
C ALA A 16 -7.29 -0.08 22.71
N HIS A 17 -8.45 0.52 22.43
CA HIS A 17 -9.69 0.21 23.12
C HIS A 17 -10.13 -1.23 22.80
N TRP A 18 -10.80 -1.91 23.73
CA TRP A 18 -11.14 -3.33 23.60
C TRP A 18 -12.21 -3.60 22.54
N LEU A 19 -13.13 -2.64 22.31
CA LEU A 19 -14.21 -2.78 21.34
C LEU A 19 -13.85 -2.23 19.95
N THR A 20 -13.19 -1.07 19.89
CA THR A 20 -12.97 -0.30 18.66
C THR A 20 -11.54 -0.42 18.12
N GLY A 21 -10.59 -0.88 18.95
CA GLY A 21 -9.18 -0.95 18.58
C GLY A 21 -8.42 0.35 18.87
N SER A 22 -7.23 0.49 18.28
CA SER A 22 -6.45 1.72 18.24
C SER A 22 -7.19 2.79 17.43
N PRO A 23 -7.01 4.09 17.75
CA PRO A 23 -7.43 5.14 16.84
C PRO A 23 -6.79 4.90 15.47
N LEU A 24 -7.57 5.05 14.40
CA LEU A 24 -7.07 4.98 13.03
C LEU A 24 -7.03 6.40 12.47
N PRO A 25 -5.93 6.77 11.79
CA PRO A 25 -5.85 8.09 11.21
C PRO A 25 -6.86 8.28 10.07
N GLY A 26 -7.40 9.48 9.99
CA GLY A 26 -8.30 9.92 8.92
C GLY A 26 -7.53 10.42 7.69
N PRO A 27 -8.00 11.49 7.03
CA PRO A 27 -7.26 12.17 5.97
C PRO A 27 -5.82 12.49 6.39
N TYR A 28 -4.88 12.46 5.45
CA TYR A 28 -3.44 12.68 5.70
C TYR A 28 -2.81 11.69 6.68
N ALA A 29 -3.24 10.42 6.63
CA ALA A 29 -2.79 9.38 7.54
C ALA A 29 -1.27 9.24 7.68
N HIS A 30 -0.51 9.52 6.61
CA HIS A 30 0.96 9.50 6.62
C HIS A 30 1.56 10.44 7.68
N LEU A 31 0.95 11.60 7.96
CA LEU A 31 1.40 12.52 9.00
C LEU A 31 1.22 11.92 10.40
N LYS A 32 0.07 11.28 10.63
CA LYS A 32 -0.21 10.66 11.92
C LYS A 32 0.66 9.42 12.15
N TRP A 33 0.93 8.65 11.10
CA TRP A 33 1.88 7.54 11.17
C TRP A 33 3.29 8.03 11.52
N ALA A 34 3.73 9.16 10.94
CA ALA A 34 5.01 9.77 11.28
C ALA A 34 5.05 10.22 12.75
N GLU A 35 4.03 10.94 13.22
CA GLU A 35 3.91 11.36 14.63
C GLU A 35 3.99 10.16 15.59
N TRP A 36 3.27 9.07 15.30
CA TRP A 36 3.33 7.86 16.13
C TRP A 36 4.66 7.12 16.03
N THR A 37 5.33 7.19 14.88
CA THR A 37 6.68 6.64 14.74
C THR A 37 7.68 7.43 15.59
N ASP A 38 7.53 8.75 15.67
CA ASP A 38 8.36 9.59 16.55
C ASP A 38 8.07 9.31 18.03
N LEU A 39 6.80 9.11 18.38
CA LEU A 39 6.36 8.93 19.77
C LEU A 39 6.64 7.52 20.33
N TYR A 40 6.35 6.47 19.56
CA TYR A 40 6.42 5.08 20.03
C TYR A 40 7.66 4.34 19.52
N GLY A 41 8.35 4.88 18.52
CA GLY A 41 9.54 4.30 17.94
C GLY A 41 9.35 3.81 16.50
N PRO A 42 10.42 3.26 15.88
CA PRO A 42 10.48 3.01 14.44
C PRO A 42 9.54 1.91 13.94
N VAL A 43 9.09 1.03 14.83
CA VAL A 43 8.15 -0.05 14.54
C VAL A 43 7.03 0.03 15.56
N ILE A 44 5.79 0.18 15.09
CA ILE A 44 4.62 0.35 15.95
C ILE A 44 3.54 -0.68 15.62
N SER A 45 2.69 -1.00 16.59
CA SER A 45 1.51 -1.85 16.37
C SER A 45 0.22 -1.06 16.55
N VAL A 46 -0.73 -1.28 15.63
CA VAL A 46 -2.09 -0.76 15.73
C VAL A 46 -3.10 -1.88 15.58
N ARG A 47 -4.22 -1.76 16.29
CA ARG A 47 -5.28 -2.77 16.30
C ARG A 47 -6.56 -2.21 15.68
N LYS A 48 -7.16 -2.94 14.74
CA LYS A 48 -8.49 -2.65 14.18
C LYS A 48 -9.38 -3.88 14.38
N GLY A 49 -10.28 -3.82 15.35
CA GLY A 49 -11.05 -5.00 15.76
C GLY A 49 -10.13 -6.14 16.22
N SER A 50 -10.21 -7.30 15.56
CA SER A 50 -9.33 -8.46 15.78
C SER A 50 -8.02 -8.41 14.99
N GLN A 51 -7.88 -7.49 14.02
CA GLN A 51 -6.71 -7.39 13.17
C GLN A 51 -5.65 -6.52 13.83
N ILE A 52 -4.41 -6.98 13.83
CA ILE A 52 -3.24 -6.21 14.26
C ILE A 52 -2.42 -5.90 13.02
N THR A 53 -2.04 -4.64 12.87
CA THR A 53 -1.17 -4.17 11.79
C THR A 53 0.08 -3.61 12.41
N VAL A 54 1.24 -4.09 11.94
CA VAL A 54 2.54 -3.54 12.29
C VAL A 54 2.93 -2.51 11.24
N ILE A 55 3.27 -1.31 11.68
CA ILE A 55 3.73 -0.21 10.83
C ILE A 55 5.22 -0.05 11.05
N ILE A 56 5.99 -0.04 9.97
CA ILE A 56 7.42 0.24 9.98
C ILE A 56 7.60 1.67 9.46
N GLY A 57 7.92 2.60 10.35
CA GLY A 57 7.89 4.04 10.06
C GLY A 57 9.24 4.63 9.65
N ARG A 58 10.32 3.83 9.67
CA ARG A 58 11.68 4.28 9.35
C ARG A 58 12.32 3.41 8.28
N VAL A 59 13.15 4.03 7.45
CA VAL A 59 13.77 3.39 6.28
C VAL A 59 14.71 2.26 6.69
N LYS A 60 15.55 2.48 7.72
CA LYS A 60 16.51 1.47 8.17
C LYS A 60 15.81 0.18 8.58
N GLU A 61 14.80 0.29 9.43
CA GLU A 61 14.02 -0.84 9.94
C GLU A 61 13.19 -1.49 8.83
N ALA A 62 12.66 -0.70 7.88
CA ALA A 62 11.95 -1.23 6.72
C ALA A 62 12.87 -2.10 5.87
N VAL A 63 14.09 -1.63 5.58
CA VAL A 63 15.09 -2.41 4.84
C VAL A 63 15.49 -3.65 5.65
N ASP A 64 15.87 -3.48 6.91
CA ASP A 64 16.30 -4.57 7.78
C ASP A 64 15.25 -5.68 7.91
N ILE A 65 13.97 -5.33 8.03
CA ILE A 65 12.88 -6.29 8.18
C ILE A 65 12.45 -6.84 6.83
N MET A 66 12.16 -5.99 5.84
CA MET A 66 11.55 -6.41 4.58
C MET A 66 12.54 -7.09 3.64
N GLU A 67 13.84 -6.81 3.71
CA GLU A 67 14.83 -7.53 2.92
C GLU A 67 15.17 -8.88 3.55
N LYS A 68 15.42 -8.92 4.87
CA LYS A 68 15.78 -10.17 5.57
C LYS A 68 14.63 -11.17 5.58
N GLU A 69 13.41 -10.69 5.84
CA GLU A 69 12.20 -11.53 5.94
C GLU A 69 11.32 -11.45 4.69
N GLY A 70 11.86 -11.01 3.55
CA GLY A 70 11.07 -10.72 2.35
C GLY A 70 10.25 -11.90 1.84
N ALA A 71 10.74 -13.14 1.97
CA ALA A 71 9.99 -14.34 1.62
C ALA A 71 8.83 -14.61 2.58
N SER A 72 9.05 -14.45 3.88
CA SER A 72 8.05 -14.61 4.95
C SER A 72 6.95 -13.54 4.86
N LEU A 73 7.31 -12.32 4.44
CA LEU A 73 6.44 -11.15 4.32
C LEU A 73 5.91 -10.93 2.90
N ALA A 74 6.15 -11.86 1.98
CA ALA A 74 5.79 -11.72 0.58
C ALA A 74 4.28 -11.71 0.36
N ASP A 75 3.53 -12.44 1.19
CA ASP A 75 2.10 -12.60 1.01
C ASP A 75 1.30 -11.38 1.48
N ARG A 76 0.03 -11.31 1.09
CA ARG A 76 -0.86 -10.17 1.38
C ARG A 76 -2.17 -10.65 2.00
N PRO A 77 -2.77 -9.88 2.94
CA PRO A 77 -4.09 -10.20 3.45
C PRO A 77 -5.12 -10.34 2.33
N LYS A 78 -5.90 -11.42 2.37
CA LYS A 78 -6.93 -11.73 1.37
C LYS A 78 -8.01 -10.64 1.36
N ASN A 79 -8.27 -10.04 0.21
CA ASN A 79 -9.35 -9.08 0.01
C ASN A 79 -10.42 -9.69 -0.92
N ILE A 80 -11.49 -10.23 -0.33
CA ILE A 80 -12.54 -10.95 -1.07
C ILE A 80 -13.29 -10.02 -2.02
N ALA A 81 -13.69 -8.84 -1.52
CA ALA A 81 -14.48 -7.90 -2.32
C ALA A 81 -13.69 -7.38 -3.53
N ALA A 82 -12.49 -6.82 -3.31
CA ALA A 82 -11.71 -6.24 -4.40
C ALA A 82 -10.97 -7.29 -5.24
N GLY A 83 -10.51 -8.37 -4.61
CA GLY A 83 -9.74 -9.44 -5.24
C GLY A 83 -10.62 -10.42 -5.98
N GLU A 84 -11.51 -11.13 -5.29
CA GLU A 84 -12.32 -12.20 -5.91
C GLU A 84 -13.53 -11.65 -6.64
N VAL A 85 -14.39 -10.89 -5.96
CA VAL A 85 -15.70 -10.51 -6.49
C VAL A 85 -15.57 -9.48 -7.61
N LEU A 86 -14.93 -8.34 -7.35
CA LEU A 86 -14.85 -7.23 -8.31
C LEU A 86 -13.85 -7.47 -9.44
N SER A 87 -12.82 -8.29 -9.21
CA SER A 87 -11.76 -8.50 -10.19
C SER A 87 -11.68 -9.90 -10.77
N GLY A 88 -12.54 -10.83 -10.34
CA GLY A 88 -12.45 -12.24 -10.76
C GLY A 88 -11.11 -12.89 -10.40
N GLY A 89 -10.45 -12.38 -9.36
CA GLY A 89 -9.09 -12.77 -8.99
C GLY A 89 -8.00 -12.28 -9.95
N MET A 90 -8.27 -11.38 -10.89
CA MET A 90 -7.31 -10.93 -11.92
C MET A 90 -6.51 -9.69 -11.53
N ARG A 91 -6.82 -9.04 -10.40
CA ARG A 91 -6.05 -7.90 -9.91
C ARG A 91 -4.70 -8.35 -9.38
N THR A 92 -3.65 -8.22 -10.20
CA THR A 92 -2.28 -8.68 -9.89
C THR A 92 -1.77 -8.18 -8.53
N LEU A 93 -2.15 -6.96 -8.13
CA LEU A 93 -1.81 -6.37 -6.82
C LEU A 93 -2.37 -7.14 -5.61
N LEU A 94 -3.42 -7.94 -5.81
CA LEU A 94 -4.12 -8.69 -4.77
C LEU A 94 -3.93 -10.21 -4.90
N VAL A 95 -3.11 -10.67 -5.84
CA VAL A 95 -2.82 -12.10 -6.01
C VAL A 95 -1.84 -12.54 -4.92
N PRO A 96 -2.12 -13.64 -4.19
CA PRO A 96 -1.22 -14.17 -3.16
C PRO A 96 0.16 -14.51 -3.70
N ALA A 97 1.17 -14.46 -2.83
CA ALA A 97 2.52 -14.86 -3.18
C ALA A 97 2.54 -16.31 -3.69
N GLY A 98 3.23 -16.55 -4.80
CA GLY A 98 3.28 -17.88 -5.41
C GLY A 98 3.62 -17.90 -6.89
N THR A 99 3.47 -19.06 -7.51
CA THR A 99 3.75 -19.26 -8.95
C THR A 99 2.93 -18.34 -9.84
N ARG A 100 1.65 -18.13 -9.51
CA ARG A 100 0.74 -17.24 -10.25
C ARG A 100 1.20 -15.79 -10.20
N PHE A 101 1.51 -15.27 -9.01
CA PHE A 101 2.04 -13.92 -8.84
C PHE A 101 3.35 -13.73 -9.61
N ARG A 102 4.28 -14.70 -9.54
CA ARG A 102 5.55 -14.64 -10.29
C ARG A 102 5.34 -14.56 -11.80
N LYS A 103 4.39 -15.34 -12.35
CA LYS A 103 4.05 -15.28 -13.79
C LYS A 103 3.46 -13.93 -14.18
N LEU A 104 2.50 -13.41 -13.41
CA LEU A 104 1.89 -12.10 -13.67
C LEU A 104 2.93 -10.97 -13.56
N ARG A 105 3.77 -10.98 -12.53
CA ARG A 105 4.86 -10.02 -12.35
C ARG A 105 5.84 -10.06 -13.52
N LYS A 106 6.23 -11.25 -14.00
CA LYS A 106 7.10 -11.40 -15.17
C LYS A 106 6.47 -10.78 -16.43
N ALA A 107 5.19 -11.04 -16.67
CA ALA A 107 4.47 -10.49 -17.80
C ALA A 107 4.38 -8.95 -17.74
N LEU A 108 4.06 -8.38 -16.57
CA LEU A 108 4.04 -6.93 -16.37
C LEU A 108 5.42 -6.31 -16.56
N HIS A 109 6.45 -6.91 -15.95
CA HIS A 109 7.81 -6.39 -16.03
C HIS A 109 8.33 -6.38 -17.47
N ALA A 110 7.92 -7.33 -18.32
CA ALA A 110 8.30 -7.36 -19.73
C ALA A 110 7.83 -6.13 -20.52
N ARG A 111 6.82 -5.38 -20.04
CA ARG A 111 6.34 -4.13 -20.66
C ARG A 111 6.66 -2.88 -19.84
N LEU A 112 6.84 -3.03 -18.52
CA LEU A 112 7.12 -1.94 -17.59
C LEU A 112 8.60 -1.84 -17.20
N SER A 113 9.50 -2.49 -17.95
CA SER A 113 10.94 -2.37 -17.70
C SER A 113 11.44 -0.98 -18.10
N GLN A 114 12.55 -0.55 -17.51
CA GLN A 114 13.19 0.73 -17.84
C GLN A 114 13.54 0.84 -19.34
N LYS A 115 13.89 -0.28 -19.98
CA LYS A 115 14.17 -0.31 -21.42
C LYS A 115 12.90 -0.06 -22.24
N GLU A 116 11.81 -0.72 -21.89
CA GLU A 116 10.54 -0.58 -22.61
C GLU A 116 9.85 0.75 -22.32
N SER A 117 10.03 1.33 -21.13
CA SER A 117 9.37 2.58 -20.74
C SER A 117 9.76 3.76 -21.62
N VAL A 118 10.99 3.77 -22.15
CA VAL A 118 11.47 4.82 -23.07
C VAL A 118 10.63 4.86 -24.35
N ASN A 119 10.15 3.71 -24.83
CA ASN A 119 9.31 3.64 -26.04
C ASN A 119 7.95 4.32 -25.85
N TYR A 120 7.52 4.58 -24.61
CA TYR A 120 6.26 5.25 -24.30
C TYR A 120 6.41 6.78 -24.18
N GLU A 121 7.63 7.31 -24.18
CA GLU A 121 7.87 8.76 -24.02
C GLU A 121 7.11 9.60 -25.07
N PRO A 122 7.12 9.28 -26.37
CA PRO A 122 6.44 10.11 -27.37
C PRO A 122 4.93 10.22 -27.12
N ILE A 123 4.27 9.09 -26.86
CA ILE A 123 2.82 9.04 -26.60
C ILE A 123 2.47 9.68 -25.25
N GLN A 124 3.31 9.51 -24.22
CA GLN A 124 3.12 10.17 -22.93
C GLN A 124 3.26 11.68 -23.04
N MET A 125 4.23 12.16 -23.82
CA MET A 125 4.46 13.60 -24.02
C MET A 125 3.31 14.24 -24.81
N GLU A 126 2.81 13.57 -25.84
CA GLU A 126 1.65 14.02 -26.60
C GLU A 126 0.41 14.14 -25.70
N ASN A 127 0.10 13.08 -24.94
CA ASN A 127 -1.04 13.10 -24.02
C ASN A 127 -0.87 14.13 -22.90
N ALA A 128 0.34 14.33 -22.40
CA ALA A 128 0.64 15.37 -21.41
C ALA A 128 0.37 16.77 -21.97
N ARG A 129 0.81 17.06 -23.21
CA ARG A 129 0.52 18.34 -23.87
C ARG A 129 -0.98 18.55 -24.03
N ASN A 130 -1.70 17.54 -24.52
CA ASN A 130 -3.15 17.61 -24.73
C ASN A 130 -3.88 17.86 -23.39
N LEU A 131 -3.47 17.18 -22.33
CA LEU A 131 -4.02 17.37 -20.99
C LEU A 131 -3.81 18.81 -20.49
N VAL A 132 -2.60 19.37 -20.68
CA VAL A 132 -2.31 20.76 -20.29
C VAL A 132 -3.18 21.74 -21.08
N GLU A 133 -3.31 21.56 -22.39
CA GLU A 133 -4.18 22.41 -23.22
C GLU A 133 -5.65 22.33 -22.80
N ASP A 134 -6.15 21.14 -22.50
CA ASP A 134 -7.54 20.92 -22.09
C ASP A 134 -7.81 21.55 -20.71
N ILE A 135 -6.85 21.45 -19.77
CA ILE A 135 -6.90 22.14 -18.49
C ILE A 135 -6.88 23.66 -18.68
N LEU A 136 -6.06 24.19 -19.58
CA LEU A 136 -6.02 25.64 -19.86
C LEU A 136 -7.36 26.15 -20.42
N LYS A 137 -8.02 25.36 -21.27
CA LYS A 137 -9.34 25.71 -21.85
C LYS A 137 -10.48 25.58 -20.84
N ASN A 138 -10.46 24.52 -20.02
CA ASN A 138 -11.48 24.27 -19.00
C ASN A 138 -10.88 23.64 -17.73
N PRO A 139 -10.41 24.46 -16.78
CA PRO A 139 -9.79 23.96 -15.55
C PRO A 139 -10.75 23.15 -14.67
N ALA A 140 -12.04 23.47 -14.68
CA ALA A 140 -13.05 22.77 -13.88
C ALA A 140 -13.22 21.30 -14.33
N GLY A 141 -12.93 21.01 -15.60
CA GLY A 141 -13.02 19.67 -16.20
C GLY A 141 -11.78 18.79 -16.04
N HIS A 142 -10.76 19.19 -15.27
CA HIS A 142 -9.46 18.49 -15.23
C HIS A 142 -9.52 16.98 -14.96
N GLN A 143 -10.49 16.51 -14.16
CA GLN A 143 -10.67 15.07 -13.91
C GLN A 143 -11.13 14.30 -15.14
N GLU A 144 -11.96 14.89 -16.00
CA GLU A 144 -12.40 14.27 -17.24
C GLU A 144 -11.27 14.29 -18.28
N HIS A 145 -10.51 15.38 -18.35
CA HIS A 145 -9.35 15.49 -19.24
C HIS A 145 -8.30 14.41 -18.96
N ALA A 146 -8.13 14.03 -17.68
CA ALA A 146 -7.18 12.99 -17.27
C ALA A 146 -7.64 11.55 -17.59
N LYS A 147 -8.87 11.33 -18.05
CA LYS A 147 -9.40 10.00 -18.40
C LYS A 147 -9.11 9.60 -19.86
N ARG A 148 -8.67 10.55 -20.68
CA ARG A 148 -8.39 10.37 -22.11
C ARG A 148 -7.07 9.63 -22.31
#